data_AF-A0A3D6BV52-F1
#
_entry.id   AF-A0A3D6BV52-F1
#
_cell.length_a   1.000
_cell.length_b   1.000
_cell.length_c   1.000
_cell.angle_alpha   90.00
_cell.angle_beta   90.00
_cell.angle_gamma   90.00
#
_symmetry.space_group_name_H-M   'P 1'
#
loop_
_entity.id
_entity.type
_entity.pdbx_description
1 polymer ?
#
loop_
_entity_poly.entity_id
_entity_poly.type
_entity_poly.pdbx_seq_one_letter_code
_entity_poly.pdbx_strand_id
1 'polypeptide(L)' 'LKTVILPKTNFEIDYSWSGIMGVGTTKKPIVKQLSNHVYCGVRLGGMGVAIGSLIGRDIVDLIE' A
#
# COMPACT_ATOMS: atom_id res chain seq x y z
N LEU A 1 -22.36 -0.97 -1.24
CA LEU A 1 -22.58 0.46 -0.94
C LEU A 1 -24.06 0.73 -0.61
N LYS A 2 -24.99 0.56 -1.56
CA LYS A 2 -26.45 0.84 -1.42
C LYS A 2 -27.24 0.06 -0.36
N THR A 3 -26.69 -1.00 0.22
CA THR A 3 -27.42 -1.85 1.17
C THR A 3 -26.97 -1.66 2.62
N VAL A 4 -25.70 -1.33 2.83
CA VAL A 4 -25.09 -1.29 4.17
C VAL A 4 -24.51 0.08 4.49
N ILE A 5 -23.71 0.66 3.59
CA ILE A 5 -22.94 1.88 3.89
C ILE A 5 -23.71 3.15 3.54
N LEU A 6 -24.44 3.18 2.41
CA LEU A 6 -25.23 4.34 1.95
C LEU A 6 -26.65 3.92 1.50
N PRO A 7 -27.50 3.38 2.40
CA PRO A 7 -28.79 2.83 1.99
C PRO A 7 -29.86 3.87 1.62
N LYS A 8 -29.71 5.11 2.09
CA LYS A 8 -30.69 6.20 1.87
C LYS A 8 -30.11 7.39 1.13
N THR A 9 -28.94 7.21 0.51
CA THR A 9 -28.23 8.28 -0.18
C THR A 9 -28.18 7.93 -1.65
N ASN A 10 -28.87 8.73 -2.46
CA ASN A 10 -28.78 8.63 -3.91
C ASN A 10 -27.41 9.15 -4.35
N PHE A 11 -26.72 8.38 -5.17
CA PHE A 11 -25.42 8.73 -5.75
C PHE A 11 -25.32 8.15 -7.16
N GLU A 12 -24.49 8.78 -7.98
CA GLU A 12 -24.07 8.29 -9.29
C GLU A 12 -22.56 8.04 -9.28
N ILE A 13 -22.10 7.13 -10.14
CA ILE A 13 -20.66 6.85 -10.28
C ILE A 13 -20.12 7.78 -11.35
N ASP A 14 -19.32 8.76 -10.95
CA ASP A 14 -18.64 9.69 -11.85
C ASP A 14 -17.50 9.01 -12.62
N TYR A 15 -16.67 8.23 -11.90
CA TYR A 15 -15.56 7.51 -12.49
C TYR A 15 -15.25 6.21 -11.75
N SER A 16 -14.66 5.23 -12.45
CA SER A 16 -14.20 3.96 -11.89
C SER A 16 -12.87 3.57 -12.50
N TRP A 17 -11.96 3.07 -11.66
CA TRP A 17 -10.64 2.60 -12.07
C TRP A 17 -10.21 1.39 -11.26
N SER A 18 -9.18 0.70 -11.74
CA SER A 18 -8.58 -0.45 -11.08
C SER A 18 -7.09 -0.23 -10.87
N GLY A 19 -6.57 -0.78 -9.79
CA GLY A 19 -5.15 -0.74 -9.44
C GLY A 19 -4.64 -2.12 -9.04
N ILE A 20 -3.32 -2.26 -9.04
CA ILE A 20 -2.64 -3.51 -8.65
C ILE A 20 -2.30 -3.45 -7.16
N MET A 21 -2.64 -4.49 -6.42
CA MET A 21 -2.26 -4.64 -5.02
C MET A 21 -1.12 -5.65 -4.88
N GLY A 22 0.03 -5.17 -4.40
CA GLY A 22 1.13 -6.04 -3.95
C GLY A 22 0.81 -6.66 -2.58
N VAL A 23 0.23 -7.85 -2.55
CA VAL A 23 -0.11 -8.61 -1.35
C VAL A 23 0.65 -9.94 -1.28
N GLY A 24 0.72 -10.55 -0.10
CA GLY A 24 1.26 -11.89 0.09
C GLY A 24 0.54 -12.59 1.24
N THR A 25 1.14 -13.66 1.76
CA THR A 25 0.59 -14.43 2.90
C THR A 25 0.40 -13.58 4.15
N THR A 26 1.17 -12.50 4.29
CA THR A 26 1.01 -11.51 5.35
C THR A 26 0.76 -10.12 4.76
N LYS A 27 0.01 -9.28 5.48
CA LYS A 27 -0.21 -7.86 5.13
C LYS A 27 0.98 -6.95 5.47
N LYS A 28 2.10 -7.52 5.95
CA LYS A 28 3.28 -6.76 6.35
C LYS A 28 4.14 -6.39 5.13
N PRO A 29 4.60 -5.14 5.03
CA PRO A 29 5.64 -4.72 4.09
C PRO A 29 6.87 -5.63 4.15
N ILE A 30 7.58 -5.73 3.03
CA ILE A 30 8.93 -6.28 2.98
C ILE A 30 9.88 -5.08 2.91
N VAL A 31 10.76 -4.96 3.91
CA VAL A 31 11.84 -3.97 3.94
C VAL A 31 13.15 -4.73 4.15
N LYS A 32 14.07 -4.69 3.17
CA LYS A 32 15.37 -5.36 3.26
C LYS A 32 16.38 -4.86 2.22
N GLN A 33 17.66 -5.11 2.47
CA GLN A 33 18.71 -5.04 1.47
C GLN A 33 18.69 -6.29 0.56
N LEU A 34 18.88 -6.10 -0.74
CA LEU A 34 18.96 -7.18 -1.73
C LEU A 34 20.41 -7.44 -2.19
N SER A 35 21.22 -6.39 -2.30
CA SER A 35 22.65 -6.45 -2.65
C SER A 35 23.35 -5.12 -2.30
N ASN A 36 24.65 -4.99 -2.64
CA ASN A 36 25.42 -3.77 -2.42
C ASN A 36 24.69 -2.55 -3.00
N HIS A 37 24.34 -1.59 -2.13
CA HIS A 37 23.61 -0.38 -2.46
C HIS A 37 22.21 -0.62 -3.12
N VAL A 38 21.60 -1.79 -2.93
CA VAL A 38 20.24 -2.10 -3.43
C VAL A 38 19.33 -2.52 -2.30
N TYR A 39 18.22 -1.79 -2.14
CA TYR A 39 17.24 -1.98 -1.07
C TYR A 39 15.82 -2.04 -1.63
N CYS A 40 14.90 -2.69 -0.92
CA CYS A 40 13.50 -2.73 -1.33
C CYS A 40 12.53 -2.47 -0.18
N GLY A 41 11.47 -1.71 -0.49
CA GLY A 41 10.27 -1.52 0.32
C GLY A 41 9.04 -1.88 -0.52
N VAL A 42 8.61 -3.13 -0.48
CA VAL A 42 7.56 -3.67 -1.36
C VAL A 42 6.43 -4.32 -0.57
N ARG A 43 5.36 -4.72 -1.26
CA ARG A 43 4.22 -5.45 -0.68
C ARG A 43 3.51 -4.69 0.45
N LEU A 44 3.12 -3.45 0.16
CA LEU A 44 2.51 -2.52 1.12
C LEU A 44 1.02 -2.81 1.40
N GLY A 45 0.46 -3.90 0.86
CA GLY A 45 -0.88 -4.38 1.25
C GLY A 45 -2.04 -3.42 0.96
N GLY A 46 -1.90 -2.55 -0.05
CA GLY A 46 -2.87 -1.49 -0.35
C GLY A 46 -2.76 -0.23 0.50
N MET A 47 -1.86 -0.20 1.48
CA MET A 47 -1.65 0.93 2.39
C MET A 47 -0.52 1.86 1.93
N GLY A 48 0.06 1.62 0.75
CA GLY A 48 1.31 2.26 0.33
C GLY A 48 1.29 3.79 0.32
N VAL A 49 0.14 4.40 0.01
CA VAL A 49 -0.03 5.86 0.06
C VAL A 49 0.07 6.37 1.49
N ALA A 50 -0.50 5.67 2.47
CA ALA A 50 -0.52 6.08 3.87
C ALA A 50 0.83 5.89 4.57
N ILE A 51 1.57 4.82 4.23
CA ILE A 51 2.80 4.43 4.95
C ILE A 51 4.08 4.63 4.15
N GLY A 52 4.01 5.14 2.92
CA GLY A 52 5.18 5.21 2.02
C GLY A 52 6.37 5.97 2.61
N SER A 53 6.12 7.06 3.32
CA SER A 53 7.16 7.85 4.00
C SER A 53 7.79 7.12 5.18
N LEU A 54 7.01 6.33 5.94
CA LEU A 54 7.53 5.48 7.01
C LEU A 54 8.46 4.41 6.42
N ILE A 55 8.03 3.73 5.35
CA ILE A 55 8.86 2.72 4.68
C ILE A 55 10.15 3.32 4.11
N GLY A 56 10.10 4.56 3.62
CA GLY A 56 11.31 5.28 3.20
C GLY A 56 12.31 5.45 4.33
N ARG A 57 11.86 5.80 5.54
CA ARG A 57 12.72 5.88 6.74
C ARG A 57 13.28 4.50 7.11
N ASP A 58 12.43 3.47 7.14
CA ASP A 58 12.86 2.11 7.47
C ASP A 58 13.94 1.59 6.50
N ILE A 59 13.92 2.02 5.22
CA ILE A 59 14.97 1.70 4.26
C ILE A 59 16.26 2.45 4.59
N VAL A 60 16.18 3.73 4.95
CA VAL A 60 17.36 4.53 5.32
C VAL A 60 18.06 3.96 6.55
N ASP A 61 17.30 3.43 7.51
CA ASP A 61 17.86 2.76 8.69
C ASP A 61 18.64 1.47 8.35
N LEU A 62 18.53 0.95 7.12
CA LEU A 62 19.34 -0.17 6.61
C LEU A 62 20.61 0.29 5.88
N ILE A 63 20.77 1.60 5.67
CA ILE A 63 21.96 2.19 5.04
C ILE A 63 22.89 2.61 6.18
N GLU A 64 24.07 1.97 6.25
CA GLU A 64 25.15 2.39 7.16
C GLU A 64 25.79 3.71 6.70
#